data_AF-D4N7A8-F1
#
_entry.id   AF-D4N7A8-F1
#
_cell.length_a   1.000
_cell.length_b   1.000
_cell.length_c   1.000
_cell.angle_alpha   90.00
_cell.angle_beta   90.00
_cell.angle_gamma   90.00
#
_symmetry.space_group_name_H-M   'P 1'
#
loop_
_entity.id
_entity.type
_entity.pdbx_description
1 polymer ?
#
loop_
_entity_poly.entity_id
_entity_poly.type
_entity_poly.pdbx_seq_one_letter_code
_entity_poly.pdbx_strand_id
1 'polypeptide(L)'
;ATEPVLSHIANGMHGVIIVQPKDGFPTDDEIDQEYVIIQNEWYKYNDLDDMTNGVPSQVVFSTKALHEGQPNTNGTTTAVKDTPLQAKVGEKVRIYINNV
;
A
#
# COMPACT_ATOMS: atom_id res chain seq x y z
N ALA A 1 -12.96 -25.69 -11.66
CA ALA A 1 -13.21 -24.24 -11.66
C ALA A 1 -12.01 -23.59 -11.00
N THR A 2 -11.44 -22.54 -11.59
CA THR A 2 -10.41 -21.74 -10.92
C THR A 2 -11.06 -21.12 -9.67
N GLU A 3 -10.37 -21.12 -8.53
CA GLU A 3 -10.82 -20.34 -7.38
C GLU A 3 -11.04 -18.88 -7.82
N PRO A 4 -12.07 -18.18 -7.31
CA PRO A 4 -12.36 -16.84 -7.76
C PRO A 4 -11.13 -15.94 -7.55
N VAL A 5 -10.68 -15.22 -8.57
CA VAL A 5 -9.57 -14.25 -8.46
C VAL A 5 -9.79 -13.29 -7.28
N LEU A 6 -11.05 -12.92 -7.03
CA LEU A 6 -11.47 -12.17 -5.85
C LEU A 6 -11.01 -12.82 -4.53
N SER A 7 -11.17 -14.14 -4.37
CA SER A 7 -10.75 -14.86 -3.17
C SER A 7 -9.24 -14.78 -2.97
N HIS A 8 -8.44 -14.92 -4.02
CA HIS A 8 -6.98 -14.76 -3.92
C HIS A 8 -6.60 -13.34 -3.48
N ILE A 9 -7.18 -12.32 -4.10
CA ILE A 9 -6.88 -10.91 -3.78
C ILE A 9 -7.33 -10.57 -2.36
N ALA A 10 -8.58 -10.85 -2.01
CA ALA A 10 -9.15 -10.53 -0.69
C ALA A 10 -8.46 -11.29 0.46
N ASN A 11 -7.84 -12.44 0.18
CA ASN A 11 -7.00 -13.17 1.14
C ASN A 11 -5.54 -12.69 1.16
N GLY A 12 -5.19 -11.63 0.42
CA GLY A 12 -3.93 -10.91 0.55
C GLY A 12 -2.94 -11.08 -0.61
N MET A 13 -3.32 -11.73 -1.72
CA MET A 13 -2.44 -11.91 -2.89
C MET A 13 -2.42 -10.66 -3.79
N HIS A 14 -1.99 -9.54 -3.21
CA HIS A 14 -1.92 -8.24 -3.87
C HIS A 14 -0.63 -7.50 -3.53
N GLY A 15 -0.19 -6.60 -4.40
CA GLY A 15 1.03 -5.82 -4.21
C GLY A 15 1.21 -4.75 -5.28
N VAL A 16 2.35 -4.06 -5.22
CA VAL A 16 2.69 -2.99 -6.16
C VAL A 16 4.05 -3.28 -6.78
N ILE A 17 4.12 -3.07 -8.10
CA ILE A 17 5.37 -2.93 -8.85
C ILE A 17 5.45 -1.49 -9.35
N ILE A 18 6.60 -0.84 -9.13
CA ILE A 18 6.87 0.50 -9.64
C ILE A 18 7.78 0.34 -10.86
N VAL A 19 7.32 0.86 -12.00
CA VAL A 19 8.14 0.98 -13.21
C VAL A 19 8.56 2.43 -13.32
N GLN A 20 9.84 2.71 -13.09
CA GLN A 20 10.35 4.07 -13.13
C GLN A 20 10.39 4.60 -14.57
N PRO A 21 9.93 5.83 -14.82
CA PRO A 21 10.04 6.45 -16.13
C PRO A 21 11.51 6.66 -16.48
N LYS A 22 11.89 6.35 -17.73
CA LYS A 22 13.27 6.47 -18.20
C LYS A 22 13.85 7.88 -18.03
N ASP A 23 13.01 8.89 -18.26
CA ASP A 23 13.38 10.30 -18.20
C ASP A 23 12.98 10.97 -16.88
N GLY A 24 12.59 10.20 -15.86
CA GLY A 24 12.17 10.71 -14.56
C GLY A 24 10.81 11.43 -14.59
N PHE A 25 10.51 12.16 -13.52
CA PHE A 25 9.44 13.16 -13.48
C PHE A 25 10.06 14.57 -13.51
N PRO A 26 9.37 15.57 -14.08
CA PRO A 26 9.86 16.96 -14.12
C PRO A 26 10.15 17.59 -12.75
N THR A 27 9.67 16.98 -11.67
CA THR A 27 9.82 17.46 -10.29
C THR A 27 10.80 16.63 -9.46
N ASP A 28 11.54 15.68 -10.07
CA ASP A 28 12.47 14.80 -9.35
C ASP A 28 13.51 15.58 -8.53
N ASP A 29 14.05 16.66 -9.09
CA ASP A 29 15.05 17.52 -8.42
C ASP A 29 14.48 18.30 -7.22
N GLU A 30 13.17 18.27 -7.02
CA GLU A 30 12.51 18.95 -5.91
C GLU A 30 12.13 18.02 -4.74
N ILE A 31 12.33 16.70 -4.87
CA ILE A 31 11.87 15.70 -3.89
C ILE A 31 12.97 15.40 -2.86
N ASP A 32 12.65 15.60 -1.58
CA ASP A 32 13.58 15.34 -0.47
C ASP A 32 13.40 13.93 0.13
N GLN A 33 12.18 13.40 0.10
CA GLN A 33 11.84 12.08 0.64
C GLN A 33 10.78 11.39 -0.23
N GLU A 34 10.81 10.06 -0.30
CA GLU A 34 9.82 9.27 -1.02
C GLU A 34 9.41 7.99 -0.28
N TYR A 35 8.13 7.64 -0.39
CA TYR A 35 7.52 6.47 0.24
C TYR A 35 6.56 5.75 -0.69
N VAL A 36 6.31 4.46 -0.41
CA VAL A 36 5.23 3.69 -1.03
C VAL A 36 4.12 3.50 -0.01
N ILE A 37 2.88 3.81 -0.38
CA ILE A 37 1.69 3.51 0.42
C ILE A 37 0.74 2.66 -0.40
N ILE A 38 0.29 1.55 0.18
CA ILE A 38 -0.68 0.64 -0.43
C ILE A 38 -1.93 0.63 0.45
N GLN A 39 -3.08 0.93 -0.15
CA GLN A 39 -4.38 0.69 0.47
C GLN A 39 -4.89 -0.69 0.07
N ASN A 40 -5.43 -1.45 1.02
CA ASN A 40 -6.21 -2.67 0.75
C ASN A 40 -7.36 -2.84 1.75
N GLU A 41 -8.25 -3.77 1.44
CA GLU A 41 -9.40 -4.15 2.25
C GLU A 41 -9.20 -5.54 2.86
N TRP A 42 -9.77 -5.76 4.05
CA TRP A 42 -9.90 -7.08 4.66
C TRP A 42 -11.37 -7.39 4.94
N TYR A 43 -11.78 -8.59 4.54
CA TYR A 43 -13.13 -9.14 4.73
C TYR A 43 -13.12 -10.25 5.79
N LYS A 44 -14.29 -10.84 6.08
CA LYS A 44 -14.33 -12.07 6.89
C LYS A 44 -13.44 -13.14 6.27
N TYR A 45 -12.73 -13.84 7.13
CA TYR A 45 -11.68 -14.78 6.73
C TYR A 45 -12.21 -15.83 5.75
N ASN A 46 -11.68 -15.79 4.52
CA ASN A 46 -12.00 -16.72 3.43
C ASN A 46 -13.51 -16.90 3.13
N ASP A 47 -14.32 -15.86 3.33
CA ASP A 47 -15.76 -15.86 3.07
C ASP A 47 -16.07 -15.15 1.75
N LEU A 48 -16.34 -15.94 0.70
CA LEU A 48 -16.60 -15.40 -0.63
C LEU A 48 -17.89 -14.57 -0.71
N ASP A 49 -18.89 -14.88 0.11
CA ASP A 49 -20.14 -14.11 0.12
C ASP A 49 -19.90 -12.72 0.75
N ASP A 50 -19.16 -12.68 1.86
CA ASP A 50 -18.75 -11.41 2.49
C ASP A 50 -17.85 -10.58 1.56
N MET A 51 -16.92 -11.21 0.84
CA MET A 51 -16.07 -10.55 -0.17
C MET A 51 -16.88 -9.97 -1.34
N THR A 52 -18.02 -10.58 -1.69
CA THR A 52 -18.82 -10.20 -2.87
C THR A 52 -19.91 -9.19 -2.51
N ASN A 53 -20.57 -9.39 -1.36
CA ASN A 53 -21.81 -8.71 -0.99
C ASN A 53 -21.70 -7.92 0.32
N GLY A 54 -20.65 -8.16 1.11
CA GLY A 54 -20.39 -7.48 2.36
C GLY A 54 -19.72 -6.12 2.19
N VAL A 55 -19.46 -5.47 3.33
CA VAL A 55 -18.58 -4.30 3.42
C VAL A 55 -17.25 -4.73 4.03
N PRO A 56 -16.12 -4.08 3.70
CA PRO A 56 -14.84 -4.40 4.30
C PRO A 56 -14.90 -4.33 5.82
N SER A 57 -14.40 -5.37 6.49
CA SER A 57 -14.22 -5.36 7.96
C SER A 57 -13.13 -4.37 8.36
N GLN A 58 -12.12 -4.19 7.51
CA GLN A 58 -11.07 -3.19 7.68
C GLN A 58 -10.66 -2.60 6.33
N VAL A 59 -10.33 -1.32 6.34
CA VAL A 59 -9.59 -0.65 5.27
C VAL A 59 -8.29 -0.15 5.89
N VAL A 60 -7.15 -0.49 5.28
CA VAL A 60 -5.84 -0.34 5.91
C VAL A 60 -4.83 0.23 4.94
N PHE A 61 -3.79 0.85 5.51
CA PHE A 61 -2.60 1.24 4.78
C PHE A 61 -1.42 0.38 5.20
N SER A 62 -0.55 0.07 4.24
CA SER A 62 0.80 -0.46 4.47
C SER A 62 1.83 0.39 3.74
N THR A 63 3.08 0.29 4.17
CA THR A 63 4.23 0.91 3.51
C THR A 63 5.21 -0.16 3.06
N LYS A 64 5.86 0.05 1.92
CA LYS A 64 6.92 -0.81 1.40
C LYS A 64 8.19 0.01 1.26
N ALA A 65 9.31 -0.55 1.67
CA ALA A 65 10.59 0.15 1.65
C ALA A 65 11.08 0.33 0.21
N LEU A 66 11.39 1.58 -0.16
CA LEU A 66 12.17 1.92 -1.36
C LEU A 66 13.67 1.89 -1.05
N HIS A 67 14.02 2.35 0.16
CA HIS A 67 15.40 2.52 0.62
C HIS A 67 15.64 1.74 1.91
N GLU A 68 16.90 1.40 2.17
CA GLU A 68 17.29 0.75 3.44
C GLU A 68 16.89 1.62 4.64
N GLY A 69 16.38 0.98 5.70
CA GLY A 69 15.91 1.67 6.91
C GLY A 69 14.48 2.21 6.85
N GLN A 70 13.82 2.18 5.68
CA GLN A 70 12.40 2.50 5.60
C GLN A 70 11.52 1.37 6.15
N PRO A 71 10.35 1.69 6.73
CA PRO A 71 9.41 0.68 7.21
C PRO A 71 8.83 -0.14 6.05
N ASN A 72 8.78 -1.46 6.24
CA ASN A 72 8.16 -2.41 5.32
C ASN A 72 7.11 -3.24 6.08
N THR A 73 5.85 -2.85 5.97
CA THR A 73 4.76 -3.34 6.82
C THR A 73 3.71 -4.11 6.03
N ASN A 74 2.84 -4.83 6.75
CA ASN A 74 1.62 -5.41 6.19
C ASN A 74 0.45 -4.43 6.36
N GLY A 75 -0.65 -4.67 5.64
CA GLY A 75 -1.88 -3.89 5.79
C GLY A 75 -2.55 -4.20 7.12
N THR A 76 -2.31 -3.39 8.13
CA THR A 76 -3.02 -3.46 9.43
C THR A 76 -3.55 -2.08 9.80
N THR A 77 -4.55 -2.03 10.67
CA THR A 77 -5.18 -0.75 11.09
C THR A 77 -4.23 0.17 11.88
N THR A 78 -3.08 -0.35 12.31
CA THR A 78 -2.07 0.38 13.10
C THR A 78 -0.72 0.54 12.40
N ALA A 79 -0.48 -0.13 11.27
CA ALA A 79 0.84 -0.21 10.62
C ALA A 79 1.53 1.16 10.43
N VAL A 80 0.80 2.16 9.94
CA VAL A 80 1.33 3.52 9.70
C VAL A 80 1.06 4.50 10.86
N LYS A 81 0.40 4.04 11.93
CA LYS A 81 0.15 4.82 13.15
C LYS A 81 1.23 4.57 14.20
N ASP A 82 1.55 3.30 14.43
CA ASP A 82 2.52 2.87 15.44
C ASP A 82 3.96 3.15 14.97
N THR A 83 4.20 3.07 13.65
CA THR A 83 5.47 3.42 13.02
C THR A 83 5.21 4.45 11.92
N PRO A 84 5.02 5.73 12.28
CA PRO A 84 4.71 6.77 11.31
C PRO A 84 5.89 7.03 10.37
N LEU A 85 5.58 7.33 9.11
CA LEU A 85 6.55 7.82 8.15
C LEU A 85 7.14 9.15 8.66
N GLN A 86 8.44 9.34 8.50
CA GLN A 86 9.16 10.49 9.03
C GLN A 86 9.45 11.49 7.93
N ALA A 87 9.38 12.79 8.23
CA ALA A 87 9.83 13.85 7.34
C ALA A 87 10.28 15.04 8.20
N LYS A 88 11.13 15.90 7.65
CA LYS A 88 11.56 17.14 8.31
C LYS A 88 10.72 18.31 7.82
N VAL A 89 10.67 19.35 8.65
CA VAL A 89 10.01 20.60 8.29
C VAL A 89 10.67 21.18 7.04
N GLY A 90 9.87 21.45 6.01
CA GLY A 90 10.33 22.01 4.74
C GLY A 90 10.61 20.99 3.64
N GLU A 91 10.64 19.68 3.96
CA GLU A 91 10.84 18.63 2.95
C GLU A 91 9.60 18.46 2.05
N LYS A 92 9.84 18.32 0.74
CA LYS A 92 8.84 17.87 -0.22
C LYS A 92 8.86 16.35 -0.30
N VAL A 93 7.72 15.74 0.04
CA VAL A 93 7.57 14.28 0.10
C VAL A 93 6.79 13.77 -1.11
N ARG A 94 7.35 12.78 -1.81
CA ARG A 94 6.65 12.00 -2.83
C ARG A 94 6.04 10.75 -2.22
N ILE A 95 4.82 10.40 -2.62
CA ILE A 95 4.20 9.13 -2.25
C ILE A 95 3.80 8.40 -3.54
N TYR A 96 4.37 7.23 -3.78
CA TYR A 96 3.87 6.28 -4.76
C TYR A 96 2.70 5.54 -4.11
N ILE A 97 1.49 5.80 -4.61
CA ILE A 97 0.26 5.25 -4.02
C ILE A 97 -0.40 4.27 -4.97
N ASN A 98 -0.94 3.19 -4.41
CA ASN A 98 -1.88 2.34 -5.12
C ASN A 98 -2.99 1.84 -4.19
N ASN A 99 -4.20 1.72 -4.74
CA ASN A 99 -5.33 1.07 -4.10
C ASN A 99 -5.52 -0.29 -4.79
N VAL A 100 -5.30 -1.37 -4.06
CA VAL A 100 -5.29 -2.74 -4.60
C VAL A 100 -6.48 -3.57 -4.14
#